data_AF-A0AAE0D140-F1
#
_entry.id   AF-A0AAE0D140-F1
#
_cell.length_a   1.000
_cell.length_b   1.000
_cell.length_c   1.000
_cell.angle_alpha   90.00
_cell.angle_beta   90.00
_cell.angle_gamma   90.00
#
_symmetry.space_group_name_H-M   'P 1'
#
loop_
_entity.id
_entity.type
_entity.pdbx_description
1 polymer ?
#
loop_
_entity_poly.entity_id
_entity_poly.type
_entity_poly.pdbx_seq_one_letter_code
_entity_poly.pdbx_strand_id
1 'polypeptide(L)'
;MLPATLSVTVLEARTLVSGATGRNGGHLVTASGHTFGPLAKQHGVEAAKQITRFSILNIERLMEMVKEMDQELQEACQIRDVLKVMAVGDEETWKAAKQSVLDFQQAVPEHQSYHRIIRKEDVPEPYRLLTGIYDRLLKKYSQRLAIEANTPVVGVEFSPISDSDHPYLITTPRGVIRAKKVIHCTNAYASHLLPKLAGRIYPFRGTMSVQKPGPALKNLGASRSWSLSHKASLDAETGFYDTGLYYLQQNALTGRIWIGNEPAYMKDILTSDDTYVPAEATKALSTVLPKFFLDGWGSETTSEIEAIWSGIQGHTADGLPIVGQIPEPLLETSGDDGQWMACGFNGYGMDKCWLTGEALAKMMFGEDVSDWFPQAYIVTEERLQKGLTSDRTLLKFAQIAKPGGVKSEKL
;
A
#
# COMPACT_ATOMS: atom_id res chain seq x y z
N MET A 1 15.30 -17.66 -12.59
CA MET A 1 16.27 -16.60 -12.20
C MET A 1 16.45 -15.66 -13.36
N LEU A 2 16.66 -14.36 -13.12
CA LEU A 2 16.91 -13.39 -14.19
C LEU A 2 18.22 -13.73 -14.96
N PRO A 3 18.27 -13.56 -16.30
CA PRO A 3 19.50 -13.73 -17.07
C PRO A 3 20.63 -12.83 -16.57
N ALA A 4 21.85 -13.34 -16.48
CA ALA A 4 23.01 -12.60 -15.97
C ALA A 4 23.32 -11.33 -16.79
N THR A 5 23.05 -11.36 -18.10
CA THR A 5 23.21 -10.28 -19.07
C THR A 5 22.20 -9.13 -18.94
N LEU A 6 21.15 -9.27 -18.14
CA LEU A 6 20.10 -8.25 -17.97
C LEU A 6 20.60 -7.08 -17.09
N SER A 7 20.76 -5.89 -17.67
CA SER A 7 20.92 -4.63 -16.94
C SER A 7 19.57 -4.09 -16.44
N VAL A 8 19.53 -3.54 -15.23
CA VAL A 8 18.34 -2.92 -14.62
C VAL A 8 18.69 -1.53 -14.09
N THR A 9 17.88 -0.53 -14.45
CA THR A 9 17.97 0.83 -13.91
C THR A 9 16.67 1.19 -13.22
N VAL A 10 16.73 1.55 -11.94
CA VAL A 10 15.59 2.09 -11.18
C VAL A 10 15.67 3.61 -11.22
N LEU A 11 14.60 4.25 -11.69
CA LEU A 11 14.44 5.71 -11.68
C LEU A 11 13.42 6.09 -10.62
N GLU A 12 13.79 6.97 -9.69
CA GLU A 12 12.94 7.45 -8.60
C GLU A 12 12.96 8.98 -8.59
N ALA A 13 11.77 9.60 -8.57
CA ALA A 13 11.59 11.04 -8.66
C ALA A 13 12.11 11.79 -7.41
N ARG A 14 12.17 11.11 -6.26
CA ARG A 14 12.65 11.65 -4.97
C ARG A 14 13.77 10.76 -4.41
N THR A 15 13.85 10.57 -3.10
CA THR A 15 14.70 9.51 -2.52
C THR A 15 13.95 8.18 -2.52
N LEU A 16 14.68 7.05 -2.58
CA LEU A 16 14.12 5.71 -2.44
C LEU A 16 13.15 5.63 -1.26
N VAL A 17 12.01 4.96 -1.49
CA VAL A 17 10.97 4.64 -0.50
C VAL A 17 10.43 5.84 0.30
N SER A 18 10.56 7.04 -0.25
CA SER A 18 9.92 8.27 0.26
C SER A 18 8.40 8.33 0.04
N GLY A 19 7.81 7.36 -0.66
CA GLY A 19 6.36 7.20 -0.76
C GLY A 19 5.69 6.80 0.56
N ALA A 20 4.35 6.77 0.58
CA ALA A 20 3.57 6.43 1.77
C ALA A 20 3.94 5.06 2.39
N THR A 21 4.20 4.06 1.54
CA THR A 21 4.52 2.68 1.96
C THR A 21 5.77 2.59 2.84
N GLY A 22 6.85 3.30 2.49
CA GLY A 22 8.06 3.33 3.32
C GLY A 22 7.83 4.12 4.60
N ARG A 23 7.13 5.25 4.51
CA ARG A 23 6.82 6.12 5.65
C ARG A 23 5.56 5.70 6.44
N ASN A 24 5.15 4.43 6.39
CA ASN A 24 3.91 3.91 6.99
C ASN A 24 3.94 3.72 8.54
N GLY A 25 4.94 4.29 9.19
CA GLY A 25 5.11 4.26 10.64
C GLY A 25 5.46 2.90 11.23
N GLY A 26 5.87 1.92 10.41
CA GLY A 26 6.41 0.66 10.91
C GLY A 26 5.42 -0.51 10.91
N HIS A 27 4.71 -0.73 9.80
CA HIS A 27 3.74 -1.83 9.67
C HIS A 27 4.01 -2.78 8.49
N LEU A 28 4.34 -4.05 8.77
CA LEU A 28 4.38 -5.16 7.81
C LEU A 28 3.26 -6.17 8.15
N VAL A 29 2.00 -5.73 8.03
CA VAL A 29 0.84 -6.49 8.50
C VAL A 29 -0.12 -6.82 7.35
N THR A 30 -0.66 -8.03 7.35
CA THR A 30 -1.71 -8.45 6.43
C THR A 30 -3.06 -7.87 6.88
N ALA A 31 -3.91 -7.54 5.91
CA ALA A 31 -5.27 -7.07 6.18
C ALA A 31 -6.31 -8.22 6.24
N SER A 32 -5.90 -9.46 5.95
CA SER A 32 -6.82 -10.51 5.51
C SER A 32 -7.94 -10.82 6.49
N GLY A 33 -7.72 -10.78 7.80
CA GLY A 33 -8.77 -11.08 8.78
C GLY A 33 -9.96 -10.12 8.68
N HIS A 34 -9.72 -8.80 8.55
CA HIS A 34 -10.82 -7.84 8.42
C HIS A 34 -11.25 -7.61 6.96
N THR A 35 -10.39 -7.85 5.96
CA THR A 35 -10.75 -7.66 4.55
C THR A 35 -11.33 -8.88 3.83
N PHE A 36 -11.24 -10.11 4.37
CA PHE A 36 -11.69 -11.31 3.66
C PHE A 36 -13.17 -11.27 3.25
N GLY A 37 -14.08 -11.01 4.18
CA GLY A 37 -15.53 -10.88 3.91
C GLY A 37 -15.85 -9.81 2.85
N PRO A 38 -15.35 -8.57 2.98
CA PRO A 38 -15.44 -7.55 1.94
C PRO A 38 -14.90 -8.00 0.57
N LEU A 39 -13.70 -8.60 0.53
CA LEU A 39 -13.10 -9.12 -0.71
C LEU A 39 -13.95 -10.23 -1.33
N ALA A 40 -14.43 -11.19 -0.54
CA ALA A 40 -15.23 -12.31 -0.99
C ALA A 40 -16.60 -11.85 -1.52
N LYS A 41 -17.20 -10.82 -0.90
CA LYS A 41 -18.44 -10.18 -1.34
C LYS A 41 -18.28 -9.42 -2.66
N GLN A 42 -17.12 -8.81 -2.90
CA GLN A 42 -16.88 -7.95 -4.08
C GLN A 42 -16.27 -8.71 -5.27
N HIS A 43 -15.39 -9.69 -5.03
CA HIS A 43 -14.59 -10.38 -6.05
C HIS A 43 -14.76 -11.91 -6.05
N GLY A 44 -15.56 -12.46 -5.13
CA GLY A 44 -15.75 -13.89 -4.97
C GLY A 44 -14.75 -14.54 -4.00
N VAL A 45 -15.16 -15.66 -3.41
CA VAL A 45 -14.42 -16.38 -2.35
C VAL A 45 -13.04 -16.85 -2.81
N GLU A 46 -12.89 -17.35 -4.04
CA GLU A 46 -11.59 -17.83 -4.53
C GLU A 46 -10.58 -16.70 -4.75
N ALA A 47 -11.04 -15.52 -5.19
CA ALA A 47 -10.18 -14.34 -5.27
C ALA A 47 -9.74 -13.90 -3.87
N ALA A 48 -10.65 -13.88 -2.89
CA ALA A 48 -10.32 -13.55 -1.49
C ALA A 48 -9.33 -14.53 -0.86
N LYS A 49 -9.44 -15.83 -1.17
CA LYS A 49 -8.47 -16.87 -0.78
C LYS A 49 -7.09 -16.64 -1.41
N GLN A 50 -7.01 -16.43 -2.73
CA GLN A 50 -5.74 -16.15 -3.42
C GLN A 50 -5.06 -14.91 -2.85
N ILE A 51 -5.79 -13.79 -2.74
CA ILE A 51 -5.32 -12.51 -2.18
C ILE A 51 -4.74 -12.71 -0.77
N THR A 52 -5.41 -13.53 0.05
CA THR A 52 -5.03 -13.78 1.44
C THR A 52 -3.79 -14.65 1.57
N ARG A 53 -3.72 -15.76 0.83
CA ARG A 53 -2.52 -16.62 0.79
C ARG A 53 -1.30 -15.83 0.32
N PHE A 54 -1.46 -15.06 -0.75
CA PHE A 54 -0.42 -14.19 -1.28
C PHE A 54 0.04 -13.11 -0.27
N SER A 55 -0.90 -12.49 0.45
CA SER A 55 -0.61 -11.48 1.48
C SER A 55 0.23 -12.05 2.63
N ILE A 56 -0.12 -13.25 3.11
CA ILE A 56 0.61 -13.97 4.14
C ILE A 56 1.99 -14.41 3.64
N LEU A 57 2.05 -15.08 2.48
CA LEU A 57 3.28 -15.56 1.85
C LEU A 57 4.28 -14.41 1.58
N ASN A 58 3.80 -13.21 1.22
CA ASN A 58 4.64 -12.03 1.02
C ASN A 58 5.30 -11.58 2.33
N ILE A 59 4.58 -11.62 3.45
CA ILE A 59 5.13 -11.29 4.78
C ILE A 59 6.16 -12.35 5.19
N GLU A 60 5.81 -13.63 5.06
CA GLU A 60 6.71 -14.75 5.36
C GLU A 60 8.03 -14.64 4.57
N ARG A 61 7.93 -14.43 3.25
CA ARG A 61 9.07 -14.23 2.34
C ARG A 61 9.93 -13.02 2.69
N LEU A 62 9.31 -11.91 3.10
CA LEU A 62 10.06 -10.75 3.58
C LEU A 62 10.80 -11.08 4.89
N MET A 63 10.13 -11.71 5.85
CA MET A 63 10.70 -12.11 7.13
C MET A 63 11.87 -13.12 6.99
N GLU A 64 11.77 -14.08 6.06
CA GLU A 64 12.88 -14.95 5.65
C GLU A 64 14.08 -14.14 5.14
N MET A 65 13.84 -13.29 4.14
CA MET A 65 14.87 -12.48 3.51
C MET A 65 15.56 -11.51 4.50
N VAL A 66 14.88 -11.02 5.55
CA VAL A 66 15.51 -10.22 6.60
C VAL A 66 16.48 -11.05 7.45
N LYS A 67 16.11 -12.29 7.81
CA LYS A 67 16.95 -13.21 8.59
C LYS A 67 18.24 -13.59 7.85
N GLU A 68 18.25 -13.48 6.51
CA GLU A 68 19.44 -13.64 5.67
C GLU A 68 20.30 -12.37 5.50
N MET A 69 19.89 -11.22 6.04
CA MET A 69 20.67 -9.98 5.93
C MET A 69 21.81 -9.94 6.94
N ASP A 70 22.79 -9.07 6.68
CA ASP A 70 23.88 -8.78 7.61
C ASP A 70 23.31 -8.29 8.96
N GLN A 71 23.94 -8.68 10.08
CA GLN A 71 23.41 -8.39 11.42
C GLN A 71 23.15 -6.89 11.66
N GLU A 72 24.01 -6.01 11.14
CA GLU A 72 23.82 -4.56 11.18
C GLU A 72 22.51 -4.10 10.53
N LEU A 73 22.10 -4.72 9.41
CA LEU A 73 20.82 -4.43 8.75
C LEU A 73 19.63 -5.01 9.54
N GLN A 74 19.79 -6.16 10.19
CA GLN A 74 18.75 -6.73 11.08
C GLN A 74 18.52 -5.83 12.30
N GLU A 75 19.59 -5.42 12.98
CA GLU A 75 19.56 -4.49 14.12
C GLU A 75 19.06 -3.09 13.71
N ALA A 76 19.45 -2.61 12.53
CA ALA A 76 18.94 -1.37 11.98
C ALA A 76 17.43 -1.45 11.72
N CYS A 77 16.93 -2.52 11.10
CA CYS A 77 15.51 -2.64 10.74
C CYS A 77 14.57 -2.91 11.93
N GLN A 78 15.09 -3.43 13.05
CA GLN A 78 14.36 -3.69 14.30
C GLN A 78 13.14 -4.63 14.14
N ILE A 79 13.16 -5.52 13.13
CA ILE A 79 12.04 -6.41 12.83
C ILE A 79 11.73 -7.36 14.02
N ARG A 80 10.46 -7.47 14.40
CA ARG A 80 10.01 -8.14 15.63
C ARG A 80 8.52 -8.50 15.57
N ASP A 81 8.17 -9.72 15.93
CA ASP A 81 6.78 -10.18 16.00
C ASP A 81 6.13 -9.71 17.33
N VAL A 82 4.92 -9.11 17.29
CA VAL A 82 4.31 -8.39 18.44
C VAL A 82 2.83 -8.75 18.74
N LEU A 83 1.84 -7.86 18.51
CA LEU A 83 0.39 -8.13 18.49
C LEU A 83 -0.37 -6.98 17.85
N LYS A 84 -1.23 -7.23 16.89
CA LYS A 84 -2.17 -6.28 16.34
C LYS A 84 -3.48 -6.25 17.14
N VAL A 85 -3.53 -5.39 18.15
CA VAL A 85 -4.81 -5.10 18.83
C VAL A 85 -5.66 -4.22 17.90
N MET A 86 -6.52 -4.84 17.09
CA MET A 86 -7.59 -4.11 16.41
C MET A 86 -8.76 -3.90 17.40
N ALA A 87 -8.90 -2.66 17.86
CA ALA A 87 -10.09 -2.19 18.54
C ALA A 87 -11.12 -1.71 17.51
N VAL A 88 -12.40 -1.85 17.82
CA VAL A 88 -13.50 -1.38 16.96
C VAL A 88 -14.42 -0.45 17.75
N GLY A 89 -14.70 0.74 17.21
CA GLY A 89 -15.44 1.80 17.89
C GLY A 89 -16.97 1.69 17.83
N ASP A 90 -17.51 0.81 16.98
CA ASP A 90 -18.95 0.65 16.81
C ASP A 90 -19.38 -0.82 16.56
N GLU A 91 -20.63 -1.13 16.92
CA GLU A 91 -21.20 -2.48 16.91
C GLU A 91 -21.51 -3.01 15.50
N GLU A 92 -21.61 -2.15 14.48
CA GLU A 92 -21.84 -2.56 13.09
C GLU A 92 -20.52 -3.05 12.47
N THR A 93 -19.48 -2.24 12.59
CA THR A 93 -18.11 -2.57 12.19
C THR A 93 -17.59 -3.78 12.98
N TRP A 94 -17.92 -3.91 14.27
CA TRP A 94 -17.51 -5.06 15.08
C TRP A 94 -18.14 -6.36 14.56
N LYS A 95 -19.45 -6.37 14.28
CA LYS A 95 -20.13 -7.51 13.65
C LYS A 95 -19.52 -7.86 12.30
N ALA A 96 -19.26 -6.86 11.45
CA ALA A 96 -18.69 -7.07 10.12
C ALA A 96 -17.26 -7.63 10.17
N ALA A 97 -16.37 -7.05 10.99
CA ALA A 97 -14.99 -7.51 11.16
C ALA A 97 -14.95 -8.91 11.78
N LYS A 98 -15.79 -9.19 12.79
CA LYS A 98 -15.91 -10.52 13.39
C LYS A 98 -16.34 -11.58 12.37
N GLN A 99 -17.32 -11.27 11.52
CA GLN A 99 -17.76 -12.21 10.48
C GLN A 99 -16.67 -12.43 9.44
N SER A 100 -16.00 -11.36 8.98
CA SER A 100 -14.87 -11.42 8.04
C SER A 100 -13.75 -12.37 8.52
N VAL A 101 -13.42 -12.34 9.82
CA VAL A 101 -12.44 -13.26 10.42
C VAL A 101 -12.94 -14.71 10.41
N LEU A 102 -14.22 -14.96 10.71
CA LEU A 102 -14.80 -16.32 10.65
C LEU A 102 -14.83 -16.86 9.21
N ASP A 103 -15.21 -16.03 8.25
CA ASP A 103 -15.23 -16.36 6.82
C ASP A 103 -13.83 -16.73 6.32
N PHE A 104 -12.81 -15.95 6.72
CA PHE A 104 -11.39 -16.25 6.48
C PHE A 104 -10.97 -17.60 7.08
N GLN A 105 -11.25 -17.82 8.37
CA GLN A 105 -10.87 -19.05 9.07
C GLN A 105 -11.50 -20.30 8.46
N GLN A 106 -12.74 -20.20 7.94
CA GLN A 106 -13.41 -21.28 7.23
C GLN A 106 -12.85 -21.51 5.82
N ALA A 107 -12.50 -20.44 5.10
CA ALA A 107 -12.09 -20.51 3.70
C ALA A 107 -10.60 -20.82 3.49
N VAL A 108 -9.75 -20.53 4.47
CA VAL A 108 -8.29 -20.71 4.44
C VAL A 108 -7.83 -21.49 5.69
N PRO A 109 -8.24 -22.77 5.83
CA PRO A 109 -8.07 -23.55 7.07
C PRO A 109 -6.60 -23.73 7.48
N GLU A 110 -5.65 -23.72 6.54
CA GLU A 110 -4.21 -23.76 6.78
C GLU A 110 -3.68 -22.50 7.50
N HIS A 111 -4.37 -21.37 7.40
CA HIS A 111 -4.05 -20.11 8.08
C HIS A 111 -5.12 -19.69 9.11
N GLN A 112 -6.03 -20.59 9.52
CA GLN A 112 -7.13 -20.28 10.48
C GLN A 112 -6.64 -19.78 11.86
N SER A 113 -5.36 -19.99 12.19
CA SER A 113 -4.71 -19.52 13.41
C SER A 113 -4.03 -18.16 13.26
N TYR A 114 -3.86 -17.65 12.03
CA TYR A 114 -3.12 -16.42 11.72
C TYR A 114 -3.89 -15.18 12.21
N HIS A 115 -5.17 -15.10 11.83
CA HIS A 115 -6.14 -14.22 12.50
C HIS A 115 -7.02 -15.10 13.37
N ARG A 116 -7.29 -14.67 14.60
CA ARG A 116 -8.21 -15.32 15.52
C ARG A 116 -9.12 -14.24 16.12
N ILE A 117 -10.28 -14.63 16.63
CA ILE A 117 -11.03 -13.77 17.56
C ILE A 117 -10.41 -13.98 18.94
N ILE A 118 -9.30 -13.28 19.19
CA ILE A 118 -8.41 -13.50 20.35
C ILE A 118 -8.42 -12.35 21.34
N ARG A 119 -8.10 -12.72 22.58
CA ARG A 119 -7.35 -11.88 23.51
C ARG A 119 -5.84 -12.26 23.35
N LYS A 120 -5.09 -11.65 22.40
CA LYS A 120 -3.60 -11.71 22.13
C LYS A 120 -3.04 -12.89 21.26
N GLU A 121 -1.87 -12.86 20.57
CA GLU A 121 -0.68 -11.96 20.35
C GLU A 121 -0.11 -12.25 18.87
N ASP A 122 0.64 -11.37 18.11
CA ASP A 122 1.03 -11.52 16.64
C ASP A 122 2.38 -10.89 16.00
N VAL A 123 2.45 -9.89 15.05
CA VAL A 123 3.49 -9.68 13.91
C VAL A 123 4.08 -8.19 13.64
N PRO A 124 4.87 -7.72 12.58
CA PRO A 124 6.08 -6.80 12.68
C PRO A 124 6.20 -5.42 11.84
N GLU A 125 7.42 -4.81 11.68
CA GLU A 125 7.79 -3.41 11.17
C GLU A 125 8.81 -3.31 9.95
N PRO A 126 8.72 -2.34 8.96
CA PRO A 126 9.57 -2.37 7.74
C PRO A 126 10.30 -1.12 7.13
N TYR A 127 10.32 0.13 7.65
CA TYR A 127 10.92 1.27 6.87
C TYR A 127 12.41 1.06 6.52
N ARG A 128 13.23 0.83 7.56
CA ARG A 128 14.67 0.59 7.42
C ARG A 128 14.98 -0.75 6.73
N LEU A 129 14.05 -1.71 6.80
CA LEU A 129 14.13 -2.93 6.00
C LEU A 129 14.14 -2.57 4.50
N LEU A 130 13.18 -1.79 4.01
CA LEU A 130 13.11 -1.48 2.58
C LEU A 130 14.35 -0.73 2.06
N THR A 131 14.94 0.17 2.84
CA THR A 131 16.21 0.82 2.47
C THR A 131 17.39 -0.16 2.49
N GLY A 132 17.46 -1.04 3.49
CA GLY A 132 18.46 -2.12 3.57
C GLY A 132 18.37 -3.15 2.44
N ILE A 133 17.17 -3.45 1.92
CA ILE A 133 16.98 -4.26 0.71
C ILE A 133 17.71 -3.63 -0.47
N TYR A 134 17.47 -2.34 -0.76
CA TYR A 134 18.09 -1.68 -1.91
C TYR A 134 19.60 -1.55 -1.79
N ASP A 135 20.13 -1.29 -0.59
CA ASP A 135 21.57 -1.31 -0.32
C ASP A 135 22.20 -2.70 -0.53
N ARG A 136 21.59 -3.76 0.03
CA ARG A 136 22.03 -5.16 -0.18
C ARG A 136 21.98 -5.56 -1.65
N LEU A 137 20.96 -5.11 -2.39
CA LEU A 137 20.84 -5.35 -3.84
C LEU A 137 21.91 -4.59 -4.64
N LEU A 138 22.17 -3.31 -4.33
CA LEU A 138 23.24 -2.52 -4.96
C LEU A 138 24.61 -3.16 -4.73
N LYS A 139 24.93 -3.54 -3.49
CA LYS A 139 26.18 -4.23 -3.14
C LYS A 139 26.34 -5.55 -3.91
N LYS A 140 25.28 -6.38 -3.96
CA LYS A 140 25.28 -7.72 -4.59
C LYS A 140 25.26 -7.69 -6.12
N TYR A 141 24.70 -6.65 -6.74
CA TYR A 141 24.44 -6.59 -8.18
C TYR A 141 25.00 -5.32 -8.86
N SER A 142 26.01 -4.67 -8.27
CA SER A 142 26.59 -3.38 -8.68
C SER A 142 26.97 -3.25 -10.17
N GLN A 143 27.30 -4.34 -10.85
CA GLN A 143 27.64 -4.35 -12.28
C GLN A 143 26.42 -4.30 -13.22
N ARG A 144 25.19 -4.41 -12.69
CA ARG A 144 23.95 -4.60 -13.45
C ARG A 144 22.69 -3.99 -12.82
N LEU A 145 22.80 -3.34 -11.67
CA LEU A 145 21.74 -2.58 -11.02
C LEU A 145 22.20 -1.14 -10.78
N ALA A 146 21.58 -0.20 -11.49
CA ALA A 146 21.71 1.23 -11.22
C ALA A 146 20.45 1.75 -10.50
N ILE A 147 20.61 2.72 -9.61
CA ILE A 147 19.50 3.42 -8.95
C ILE A 147 19.75 4.93 -9.04
N GLU A 148 18.90 5.63 -9.79
CA GLU A 148 18.96 7.08 -9.96
C GLU A 148 17.82 7.72 -9.16
N ALA A 149 18.13 8.16 -7.94
CA ALA A 149 17.24 8.98 -7.13
C ALA A 149 17.18 10.43 -7.66
N ASN A 150 16.17 11.19 -7.23
CA ASN A 150 15.89 12.57 -7.62
C ASN A 150 15.85 12.77 -9.15
N THR A 151 15.40 11.75 -9.88
CA THR A 151 15.46 11.64 -11.34
C THR A 151 14.05 11.30 -11.85
N PRO A 152 13.13 12.29 -11.86
CA PRO A 152 11.78 12.06 -12.34
C PRO A 152 11.78 11.73 -13.84
N VAL A 153 11.08 10.66 -14.20
CA VAL A 153 10.68 10.41 -15.58
C VAL A 153 9.57 11.40 -15.93
N VAL A 154 9.70 12.09 -17.06
CA VAL A 154 8.72 13.06 -17.57
C VAL A 154 8.05 12.61 -18.88
N GLY A 155 8.46 11.47 -19.43
CA GLY A 155 7.83 10.84 -20.59
C GLY A 155 8.46 9.48 -20.92
N VAL A 156 7.66 8.59 -21.51
CA VAL A 156 8.08 7.29 -22.05
C VAL A 156 7.51 7.16 -23.46
N GLU A 157 8.37 7.09 -24.48
CA GLU A 157 7.98 6.99 -25.89
C GLU A 157 8.42 5.62 -26.46
N PHE A 158 7.54 4.97 -27.23
CA PHE A 158 7.88 3.76 -27.99
C PHE A 158 8.37 4.15 -29.40
N SER A 159 9.68 4.06 -29.60
CA SER A 159 10.41 4.57 -30.77
C SER A 159 11.27 3.46 -31.42
N PRO A 160 10.69 2.34 -31.88
CA PRO A 160 11.43 1.17 -32.39
C PRO A 160 12.22 1.44 -33.69
N ILE A 161 11.90 2.54 -34.39
CA ILE A 161 12.63 2.98 -35.59
C ILE A 161 14.03 3.52 -35.22
N SER A 162 14.21 4.05 -34.00
CA SER A 162 15.47 4.68 -33.59
C SER A 162 16.44 3.74 -32.86
N ASP A 163 15.95 2.62 -32.31
CA ASP A 163 16.71 1.43 -31.88
C ASP A 163 15.69 0.28 -31.71
N SER A 164 15.84 -0.82 -32.44
CA SER A 164 14.93 -1.97 -32.34
C SER A 164 15.20 -2.89 -31.16
N ASP A 165 16.41 -2.86 -30.59
CA ASP A 165 16.76 -3.60 -29.38
C ASP A 165 16.39 -2.83 -28.11
N HIS A 166 16.41 -1.50 -28.15
CA HIS A 166 16.00 -0.62 -27.05
C HIS A 166 14.94 0.40 -27.52
N PRO A 167 13.73 -0.03 -27.88
CA PRO A 167 12.73 0.83 -28.50
C PRO A 167 12.18 1.92 -27.56
N TYR A 168 12.30 1.80 -26.24
CA TYR A 168 11.77 2.80 -25.31
C TYR A 168 12.75 3.94 -25.08
N LEU A 169 12.28 5.18 -25.32
CA LEU A 169 12.94 6.41 -24.89
C LEU A 169 12.32 6.88 -23.57
N ILE A 170 13.12 6.90 -22.50
CA ILE A 170 12.71 7.34 -21.18
C ILE A 170 13.33 8.70 -20.90
N THR A 171 12.52 9.74 -20.90
CA THR A 171 12.97 11.13 -20.79
C THR A 171 13.00 11.59 -19.33
N THR A 172 14.10 12.19 -18.91
CA THR A 172 14.28 12.78 -17.57
C THR A 172 14.93 14.17 -17.70
N PRO A 173 14.86 15.05 -16.68
CA PRO A 173 15.60 16.32 -16.67
C PRO A 173 17.14 16.17 -16.73
N ARG A 174 17.67 14.96 -16.52
CA ARG A 174 19.11 14.63 -16.61
C ARG A 174 19.52 14.07 -17.97
N GLY A 175 18.58 13.86 -18.89
CA GLY A 175 18.81 13.24 -20.20
C GLY A 175 17.84 12.10 -20.49
N VAL A 176 18.05 11.43 -21.64
CA VAL A 176 17.22 10.32 -22.12
C VAL A 176 17.95 9.00 -21.95
N ILE A 177 17.25 7.98 -21.45
CA ILE A 177 17.74 6.61 -21.29
C ILE A 177 16.99 5.72 -22.29
N ARG A 178 17.68 4.76 -22.92
CA ARG A 178 17.03 3.72 -23.75
C ARG A 178 16.80 2.44 -22.96
N ALA A 179 15.69 1.75 -23.21
CA ALA A 179 15.40 0.44 -22.59
C ALA A 179 14.70 -0.53 -23.55
N LYS A 180 14.79 -1.83 -23.25
CA LYS A 180 14.15 -2.92 -24.01
C LYS A 180 12.71 -3.24 -23.57
N LYS A 181 12.40 -2.99 -22.29
CA LYS A 181 11.07 -3.09 -21.65
C LYS A 181 11.01 -2.05 -20.52
N VAL A 182 9.81 -1.58 -20.15
CA VAL A 182 9.59 -0.56 -19.10
C VAL A 182 8.63 -1.10 -18.04
N ILE A 183 8.91 -0.82 -16.77
CA ILE A 183 8.03 -1.18 -15.65
C ILE A 183 7.62 0.08 -14.88
N HIS A 184 6.31 0.37 -14.87
CA HIS A 184 5.72 1.46 -14.10
C HIS A 184 5.38 0.99 -12.68
N CYS A 185 6.22 1.35 -11.71
CA CYS A 185 5.99 1.14 -10.27
C CYS A 185 5.57 2.44 -9.54
N THR A 186 5.11 3.45 -10.29
CA THR A 186 4.82 4.82 -9.82
C THR A 186 3.54 4.95 -8.98
N ASN A 187 2.80 3.85 -8.79
CA ASN A 187 1.65 3.72 -7.90
C ASN A 187 0.58 4.80 -8.12
N ALA A 188 0.44 5.79 -7.23
CA ALA A 188 -0.51 6.90 -7.35
C ALA A 188 -0.24 7.80 -8.55
N TYR A 189 1.04 7.91 -8.94
CA TYR A 189 1.52 8.84 -9.96
C TYR A 189 1.52 8.23 -11.36
N ALA A 190 1.03 7.00 -11.53
CA ALA A 190 1.04 6.29 -12.80
C ALA A 190 0.31 7.06 -13.94
N SER A 191 -0.75 7.79 -13.62
CA SER A 191 -1.48 8.64 -14.57
C SER A 191 -0.67 9.82 -15.13
N HIS A 192 0.48 10.18 -14.54
CA HIS A 192 1.37 11.19 -15.12
C HIS A 192 2.23 10.67 -16.28
N LEU A 193 2.42 9.34 -16.38
CA LEU A 193 3.13 8.69 -17.50
C LEU A 193 2.21 7.87 -18.40
N LEU A 194 1.01 7.53 -17.91
CA LEU A 194 -0.01 6.76 -18.61
C LEU A 194 -1.37 7.49 -18.46
N PRO A 195 -1.62 8.58 -19.20
CA PRO A 195 -2.75 9.49 -18.95
C PRO A 195 -4.12 8.79 -18.89
N LYS A 196 -4.30 7.71 -19.67
CA LYS A 196 -5.51 6.89 -19.70
C LYS A 196 -5.82 6.12 -18.40
N LEU A 197 -4.89 6.09 -17.43
CA LEU A 197 -5.13 5.58 -16.07
C LEU A 197 -5.78 6.60 -15.11
N ALA A 198 -5.93 7.88 -15.50
CA ALA A 198 -6.62 8.86 -14.66
C ALA A 198 -8.05 8.41 -14.31
N GLY A 199 -8.44 8.53 -13.03
CA GLY A 199 -9.74 8.07 -12.51
C GLY A 199 -9.85 6.55 -12.28
N ARG A 200 -9.07 5.74 -13.03
CA ARG A 200 -8.89 4.30 -12.82
C ARG A 200 -7.99 4.02 -11.61
N ILE A 201 -6.88 4.76 -11.56
CA ILE A 201 -6.06 4.99 -10.38
C ILE A 201 -6.26 6.45 -9.98
N TYR A 202 -6.43 6.69 -8.68
CA TYR A 202 -6.47 8.03 -8.10
C TYR A 202 -5.48 8.15 -6.93
N PRO A 203 -4.88 9.34 -6.74
CA PRO A 203 -4.07 9.59 -5.56
C PRO A 203 -4.96 9.69 -4.33
N PHE A 204 -4.45 9.23 -3.20
CA PHE A 204 -5.13 9.23 -1.91
C PHE A 204 -4.12 9.58 -0.82
N ARG A 205 -4.22 10.77 -0.23
CA ARG A 205 -3.28 11.26 0.80
C ARG A 205 -3.50 10.54 2.13
N GLY A 206 -2.49 9.83 2.61
CA GLY A 206 -2.40 9.37 4.00
C GLY A 206 -1.63 10.33 4.89
N THR A 207 -1.96 10.41 6.18
CA THR A 207 -1.21 11.19 7.19
C THR A 207 -0.61 10.26 8.25
N MET A 208 0.58 10.61 8.74
CA MET A 208 1.31 9.86 9.77
C MET A 208 2.05 10.83 10.70
N SER A 209 2.19 10.47 11.97
CA SER A 209 2.90 11.26 12.99
C SER A 209 3.77 10.38 13.88
N VAL A 210 4.85 10.96 14.43
CA VAL A 210 5.53 10.45 15.63
C VAL A 210 5.11 11.32 16.80
N GLN A 211 4.73 10.68 17.90
CA GLN A 211 4.29 11.34 19.12
C GLN A 211 5.00 10.78 20.35
N LYS A 212 5.17 11.63 21.36
CA LYS A 212 5.67 11.17 22.67
C LYS A 212 4.61 10.28 23.35
N PRO A 213 5.02 9.23 24.07
CA PRO A 213 4.11 8.54 24.97
C PRO A 213 3.67 9.48 26.10
N GLY A 214 2.44 9.29 26.59
CA GLY A 214 2.00 9.94 27.82
C GLY A 214 2.84 9.49 29.03
N PRO A 215 2.92 10.32 30.10
CA PRO A 215 3.87 10.10 31.19
C PRO A 215 3.63 8.81 31.99
N ALA A 216 2.43 8.23 31.93
CA ALA A 216 2.08 6.96 32.57
C ALA A 216 2.05 5.78 31.59
N LEU A 217 2.17 6.02 30.28
CA LEU A 217 1.97 4.98 29.26
C LEU A 217 3.12 3.96 29.27
N LYS A 218 2.81 2.74 29.74
CA LYS A 218 3.73 1.60 29.68
C LYS A 218 4.18 1.35 28.24
N ASN A 219 5.49 1.36 28.00
CA ASN A 219 6.07 0.89 26.76
C ASN A 219 5.78 -0.61 26.56
N LEU A 220 5.08 -0.92 25.48
CA LEU A 220 4.72 -2.27 25.03
C LEU A 220 5.24 -2.55 23.61
N GLY A 221 6.04 -1.66 23.01
CA GLY A 221 6.49 -1.72 21.61
C GLY A 221 7.35 -2.93 21.22
N ALA A 222 7.86 -3.67 22.21
CA ALA A 222 8.50 -4.98 22.03
C ALA A 222 7.49 -6.15 22.04
N SER A 223 6.19 -5.86 22.10
CA SER A 223 5.13 -6.88 22.30
C SER A 223 3.77 -6.53 21.70
N ARG A 224 3.46 -5.25 21.36
CA ARG A 224 2.17 -4.84 20.76
C ARG A 224 2.29 -3.71 19.71
N SER A 225 1.32 -3.73 18.80
CA SER A 225 0.87 -2.75 17.81
C SER A 225 -0.65 -2.58 18.01
N TRP A 226 -1.26 -1.53 17.47
CA TRP A 226 -2.70 -1.32 17.58
C TRP A 226 -3.28 -0.77 16.28
N SER A 227 -4.59 -0.85 16.17
CA SER A 227 -5.39 -0.08 15.23
C SER A 227 -6.77 0.13 15.85
N LEU A 228 -7.35 1.31 15.62
CA LEU A 228 -8.74 1.60 15.93
C LEU A 228 -9.48 1.69 14.61
N SER A 229 -10.56 0.93 14.44
CA SER A 229 -11.45 1.06 13.29
C SER A 229 -12.85 1.44 13.71
N HIS A 230 -13.53 2.24 12.88
CA HIS A 230 -14.93 2.62 13.03
C HIS A 230 -15.54 2.78 11.65
N LYS A 231 -16.86 2.92 11.58
CA LYS A 231 -17.58 3.12 10.33
C LYS A 231 -17.12 4.40 9.61
N ALA A 232 -16.53 4.25 8.42
CA ALA A 232 -16.16 5.36 7.55
C ALA A 232 -17.36 6.25 7.19
N SER A 233 -17.14 7.55 7.09
CA SER A 233 -18.22 8.53 6.86
C SER A 233 -17.76 9.68 5.96
N LEU A 234 -18.59 10.04 4.99
CA LEU A 234 -18.39 11.17 4.08
C LEU A 234 -19.59 12.11 4.20
N ASP A 235 -19.36 13.32 4.68
CA ASP A 235 -20.35 14.38 4.69
C ASP A 235 -20.57 14.92 3.27
N ALA A 236 -21.82 14.88 2.80
CA ALA A 236 -22.16 15.17 1.41
C ALA A 236 -22.25 16.67 1.08
N GLU A 237 -22.26 17.56 2.08
CA GLU A 237 -22.43 19.01 1.90
C GLU A 237 -21.09 19.74 2.04
N THR A 238 -20.30 19.35 3.03
CA THR A 238 -18.96 19.90 3.32
C THR A 238 -17.84 19.13 2.61
N GLY A 239 -18.08 17.89 2.20
CA GLY A 239 -17.06 17.01 1.64
C GLY A 239 -16.03 16.52 2.66
N PHE A 240 -16.32 16.58 3.96
CA PHE A 240 -15.46 16.02 5.01
C PHE A 240 -15.53 14.49 5.00
N TYR A 241 -14.39 13.81 4.91
CA TYR A 241 -14.27 12.35 4.88
C TYR A 241 -13.44 11.84 6.06
N ASP A 242 -13.93 10.82 6.74
CA ASP A 242 -13.21 10.00 7.72
C ASP A 242 -13.14 8.56 7.19
N THR A 243 -11.93 8.02 7.05
CA THR A 243 -11.66 6.65 6.56
C THR A 243 -12.09 5.55 7.51
N GLY A 244 -12.37 5.86 8.78
CA GLY A 244 -12.72 4.83 9.76
C GLY A 244 -11.53 4.02 10.27
N LEU A 245 -10.30 4.59 10.20
CA LEU A 245 -9.08 3.88 10.57
C LEU A 245 -8.02 4.78 11.21
N TYR A 246 -7.47 4.30 12.33
CA TYR A 246 -6.16 4.67 12.86
C TYR A 246 -5.30 3.42 12.94
N TYR A 247 -4.02 3.52 12.60
CA TYR A 247 -3.04 2.42 12.72
C TYR A 247 -1.77 2.93 13.40
N LEU A 248 -1.30 2.18 14.40
CA LEU A 248 -0.17 2.61 15.22
C LEU A 248 0.73 1.48 15.72
N GLN A 249 1.99 1.82 15.96
CA GLN A 249 2.93 0.98 16.69
C GLN A 249 3.79 1.85 17.62
N GLN A 250 4.35 1.22 18.65
CA GLN A 250 5.24 1.86 19.60
C GLN A 250 6.65 1.35 19.38
N ASN A 251 7.64 2.23 19.35
CA ASN A 251 9.03 1.82 19.23
C ASN A 251 9.51 1.20 20.54
N ALA A 252 10.00 -0.04 20.46
CA ALA A 252 10.44 -0.84 21.60
C ALA A 252 11.48 -0.15 22.49
N LEU A 253 12.39 0.65 21.91
CA LEU A 253 13.52 1.26 22.62
C LEU A 253 13.16 2.60 23.27
N THR A 254 12.35 3.42 22.60
CA THR A 254 12.11 4.83 22.98
C THR A 254 10.70 5.12 23.50
N GLY A 255 9.77 4.18 23.38
CA GLY A 255 8.37 4.37 23.78
C GLY A 255 7.56 5.33 22.89
N ARG A 256 8.20 5.98 21.90
CA ARG A 256 7.57 6.84 20.88
C ARG A 256 6.53 6.08 20.08
N ILE A 257 5.46 6.76 19.69
CA ILE A 257 4.31 6.17 19.00
C ILE A 257 4.24 6.73 17.59
N TRP A 258 4.29 5.84 16.60
CA TRP A 258 3.94 6.17 15.22
C TRP A 258 2.45 5.90 15.06
N ILE A 259 1.68 6.90 14.62
CA ILE A 259 0.24 6.78 14.39
C ILE A 259 -0.19 7.56 13.14
N GLY A 260 -0.95 6.88 12.27
CA GLY A 260 -1.51 7.44 11.06
C GLY A 260 -3.03 7.33 10.96
N ASN A 261 -3.59 8.19 10.12
CA ASN A 261 -5.01 8.34 9.79
C ASN A 261 -5.19 9.16 8.51
N GLU A 262 -6.43 9.27 8.03
CA GLU A 262 -6.80 10.08 6.86
C GLU A 262 -8.02 11.05 6.97
N PRO A 263 -8.62 11.38 8.15
CA PRO A 263 -9.69 12.38 8.23
C PRO A 263 -9.31 13.77 7.69
N ALA A 264 -9.96 14.20 6.60
CA ALA A 264 -9.79 15.51 5.96
C ALA A 264 -10.92 15.78 4.94
N TYR A 265 -10.94 16.96 4.31
CA TYR A 265 -11.84 17.22 3.18
C TYR A 265 -11.42 16.45 1.93
N MET A 266 -12.36 16.02 1.10
CA MET A 266 -12.11 15.22 -0.10
C MET A 266 -11.09 15.85 -1.08
N LYS A 267 -11.03 17.19 -1.17
CA LYS A 267 -10.02 17.94 -1.94
C LYS A 267 -8.59 17.73 -1.44
N ASP A 268 -8.43 17.52 -0.13
CA ASP A 268 -7.16 17.33 0.58
C ASP A 268 -6.76 15.85 0.69
N ILE A 269 -7.63 14.95 0.23
CA ILE A 269 -7.40 13.50 0.17
C ILE A 269 -7.16 13.06 -1.27
N LEU A 270 -8.01 13.47 -2.22
CA LEU A 270 -7.90 13.15 -3.65
C LEU A 270 -6.89 14.07 -4.36
N THR A 271 -5.67 14.15 -3.84
CA THR A 271 -4.59 14.99 -4.36
C THR A 271 -3.26 14.24 -4.38
N SER A 272 -2.43 14.52 -5.40
CA SER A 272 -1.06 14.00 -5.53
C SER A 272 -0.02 14.86 -4.82
N ASP A 273 -0.43 15.96 -4.19
CA ASP A 273 0.42 16.82 -3.36
C ASP A 273 0.62 16.21 -1.96
N ASP A 274 1.86 15.93 -1.54
CA ASP A 274 2.20 15.57 -0.16
C ASP A 274 3.13 16.59 0.54
N THR A 275 3.13 17.85 0.10
CA THR A 275 3.90 18.97 0.70
C THR A 275 3.29 19.54 1.98
N TYR A 276 1.99 19.35 2.21
CA TYR A 276 1.29 19.80 3.42
C TYR A 276 0.39 18.72 4.03
N VAL A 277 0.12 18.87 5.33
CA VAL A 277 -0.77 18.00 6.11
C VAL A 277 -2.09 18.73 6.41
N PRO A 278 -3.26 18.09 6.26
CA PRO A 278 -4.55 18.68 6.64
C PRO A 278 -4.63 19.03 8.13
N ALA A 279 -5.30 20.13 8.46
CA ALA A 279 -5.50 20.57 9.84
C ALA A 279 -6.39 19.58 10.62
N GLU A 280 -7.33 18.96 9.91
CA GLU A 280 -8.27 17.95 10.39
C GLU A 280 -7.54 16.68 10.83
N ALA A 281 -6.67 16.15 9.97
CA ALA A 281 -5.82 14.99 10.25
C ALA A 281 -4.89 15.27 11.44
N THR A 282 -4.27 16.46 11.47
CA THR A 282 -3.41 16.91 12.58
C THR A 282 -4.16 16.98 13.92
N LYS A 283 -5.37 17.57 13.93
CA LYS A 283 -6.25 17.66 15.10
C LYS A 283 -6.74 16.27 15.57
N ALA A 284 -7.04 15.39 14.64
CA ALA A 284 -7.41 14.02 14.91
C ALA A 284 -6.24 13.24 15.56
N LEU A 285 -5.05 13.28 14.96
CA LEU A 285 -3.84 12.61 15.47
C LEU A 285 -3.42 13.14 16.85
N SER A 286 -3.47 14.46 17.08
CA SER A 286 -3.10 15.04 18.38
C SER A 286 -4.05 14.66 19.52
N THR A 287 -5.32 14.31 19.25
CA THR A 287 -6.32 14.03 20.29
C THR A 287 -6.73 12.56 20.44
N VAL A 288 -6.27 11.65 19.58
CA VAL A 288 -6.70 10.24 19.63
C VAL A 288 -5.98 9.42 20.71
N LEU A 289 -4.68 9.63 20.94
CA LEU A 289 -3.90 8.77 21.85
C LEU A 289 -4.38 8.83 23.33
N PRO A 290 -4.67 10.00 23.94
CA PRO A 290 -5.22 10.05 25.30
C PRO A 290 -6.62 9.45 25.43
N LYS A 291 -7.43 9.48 24.36
CA LYS A 291 -8.77 8.85 24.32
C LYS A 291 -8.69 7.33 24.19
N PHE A 292 -7.61 6.81 23.60
CA PHE A 292 -7.42 5.39 23.31
C PHE A 292 -6.66 4.67 24.43
N PHE A 293 -5.71 5.35 25.07
CA PHE A 293 -4.92 4.84 26.19
C PHE A 293 -5.23 5.61 27.48
N LEU A 294 -6.36 5.26 28.10
CA LEU A 294 -6.89 5.95 29.29
C LEU A 294 -5.91 5.99 30.48
N ASP A 295 -5.07 4.96 30.64
CA ASP A 295 -4.04 4.89 31.69
C ASP A 295 -2.69 5.52 31.28
N GLY A 296 -2.60 6.14 30.09
CA GLY A 296 -1.35 6.65 29.53
C GLY A 296 -1.06 8.12 29.80
N TRP A 297 -2.11 8.94 29.86
CA TRP A 297 -2.09 10.38 30.12
C TRP A 297 -2.93 10.69 31.37
N GLY A 298 -2.69 11.83 32.03
CA GLY A 298 -3.38 12.18 33.28
C GLY A 298 -4.61 13.07 33.06
N SER A 299 -4.37 14.35 32.81
CA SER A 299 -5.41 15.35 32.49
C SER A 299 -5.27 15.93 31.08
N GLU A 300 -4.21 15.53 30.37
CA GLU A 300 -3.86 15.99 29.03
C GLU A 300 -4.83 15.42 27.98
N THR A 301 -5.59 16.30 27.34
CA THR A 301 -6.53 15.94 26.26
C THR A 301 -5.86 15.82 24.88
N THR A 302 -4.55 16.07 24.81
CA THR A 302 -3.72 16.02 23.61
C THR A 302 -2.37 15.36 23.89
N SER A 303 -1.82 14.72 22.85
CA SER A 303 -0.49 14.12 22.84
C SER A 303 0.48 15.01 22.04
N GLU A 304 1.76 15.05 22.45
CA GLU A 304 2.77 15.89 21.82
C GLU A 304 3.29 15.24 20.53
N ILE A 305 3.00 15.87 19.40
CA ILE A 305 3.50 15.50 18.07
C ILE A 305 4.95 15.99 17.92
N GLU A 306 5.91 15.08 17.82
CA GLU A 306 7.32 15.40 17.54
C GLU A 306 7.57 15.59 16.03
N ALA A 307 6.83 14.88 15.19
CA ALA A 307 6.89 15.01 13.73
C ALA A 307 5.55 14.58 13.10
N ILE A 308 5.18 15.18 11.98
CA ILE A 308 3.98 14.83 11.19
C ILE A 308 4.25 15.01 9.69
N TRP A 309 3.69 14.13 8.87
CA TRP A 309 3.85 14.18 7.42
C TRP A 309 2.67 13.51 6.69
N SER A 310 2.50 13.91 5.43
CA SER A 310 1.62 13.29 4.45
C SER A 310 2.40 12.37 3.50
N GLY A 311 1.70 11.42 2.87
CA GLY A 311 2.24 10.61 1.78
C GLY A 311 1.14 10.03 0.91
N ILE A 312 1.33 10.04 -0.41
CA ILE A 312 0.29 9.60 -1.35
C ILE A 312 0.31 8.08 -1.55
N GLN A 313 -0.87 7.48 -1.44
CA GLN A 313 -1.20 6.10 -1.78
C GLN A 313 -1.89 6.08 -3.16
N GLY A 314 -1.64 5.05 -3.98
CA GLY A 314 -2.44 4.82 -5.19
C GLY A 314 -3.64 3.94 -4.85
N HIS A 315 -4.85 4.46 -5.01
CA HIS A 315 -6.10 3.71 -4.86
C HIS A 315 -6.73 3.43 -6.22
N THR A 316 -7.56 2.39 -6.29
CA THR A 316 -8.27 1.98 -7.50
C THR A 316 -9.78 2.00 -7.28
N ALA A 317 -10.54 1.97 -8.37
CA ALA A 317 -12.00 1.93 -8.30
C ALA A 317 -12.53 0.60 -7.72
N ASP A 318 -11.77 -0.48 -7.90
CA ASP A 318 -12.12 -1.83 -7.45
C ASP A 318 -11.44 -2.27 -6.15
N GLY A 319 -10.54 -1.47 -5.57
CA GLY A 319 -9.83 -1.80 -4.33
C GLY A 319 -8.67 -2.78 -4.46
N LEU A 320 -8.33 -3.25 -5.68
CA LEU A 320 -7.24 -4.21 -5.91
C LEU A 320 -6.07 -3.59 -6.68
N PRO A 321 -4.81 -4.01 -6.42
CA PRO A 321 -3.65 -3.72 -7.28
C PRO A 321 -3.88 -4.00 -8.77
N ILE A 322 -3.17 -3.27 -9.61
CA ILE A 322 -3.16 -3.43 -11.07
C ILE A 322 -1.75 -3.83 -11.49
N VAL A 323 -1.61 -5.06 -11.99
CA VAL A 323 -0.33 -5.73 -12.23
C VAL A 323 -0.32 -6.41 -13.60
N GLY A 324 0.78 -6.33 -14.33
CA GLY A 324 0.98 -7.07 -15.59
C GLY A 324 1.44 -6.20 -16.76
N GLN A 325 1.41 -6.78 -17.97
CA GLN A 325 1.64 -6.07 -19.23
C GLN A 325 0.52 -5.06 -19.46
N ILE A 326 0.85 -3.84 -19.91
CA ILE A 326 -0.15 -2.80 -20.12
C ILE A 326 -0.93 -3.09 -21.42
N PRO A 327 -2.28 -3.25 -21.38
CA PRO A 327 -3.05 -3.51 -22.59
C PRO A 327 -3.06 -2.32 -23.56
N GLU A 328 -3.08 -2.58 -24.86
CA GLU A 328 -3.05 -1.58 -25.94
C GLU A 328 -4.04 -0.40 -25.74
N PRO A 329 -5.29 -0.59 -25.25
CA PRO A 329 -6.19 0.53 -24.98
C PRO A 329 -5.62 1.61 -24.05
N LEU A 330 -4.67 1.29 -23.16
CA LEU A 330 -3.99 2.25 -22.27
C LEU A 330 -2.74 2.90 -22.89
N LEU A 331 -2.19 2.35 -23.97
CA LEU A 331 -0.97 2.84 -24.62
C LEU A 331 -1.30 3.92 -25.66
N GLU A 332 -0.32 4.74 -26.03
CA GLU A 332 -0.49 5.80 -27.03
C GLU A 332 -0.08 5.36 -28.45
N THR A 333 0.61 4.22 -28.57
CA THR A 333 1.14 3.69 -29.84
C THR A 333 0.82 2.21 -29.98
N SER A 334 0.21 1.83 -31.11
CA SER A 334 -0.06 0.42 -31.43
C SER A 334 1.22 -0.38 -31.66
N GLY A 335 1.21 -1.65 -31.27
CA GLY A 335 2.37 -2.55 -31.37
C GLY A 335 3.41 -2.41 -30.25
N ASP A 336 3.16 -1.54 -29.26
CA ASP A 336 3.93 -1.50 -28.01
C ASP A 336 3.55 -2.71 -27.13
N ASP A 337 4.45 -3.68 -27.02
CA ASP A 337 4.27 -4.93 -26.24
C ASP A 337 5.06 -4.92 -24.91
N GLY A 338 5.68 -3.79 -24.56
CA GLY A 338 6.84 -3.80 -23.67
C GLY A 338 6.77 -2.90 -22.44
N GLN A 339 5.66 -2.19 -22.25
CA GLN A 339 5.36 -1.53 -21.00
C GLN A 339 4.54 -2.45 -20.06
N TRP A 340 4.96 -2.50 -18.79
CA TRP A 340 4.37 -3.30 -17.72
C TRP A 340 4.11 -2.40 -16.51
N MET A 341 3.24 -2.79 -15.58
CA MET A 341 2.97 -2.02 -14.37
C MET A 341 2.74 -2.86 -13.11
N ALA A 342 2.98 -2.24 -11.96
CA ALA A 342 2.56 -2.71 -10.63
C ALA A 342 2.17 -1.49 -9.79
N CYS A 343 0.88 -1.15 -9.80
CA CYS A 343 0.34 0.11 -9.24
C CYS A 343 -0.97 -0.12 -8.48
N GLY A 344 -1.43 0.90 -7.75
CA GLY A 344 -2.76 0.89 -7.13
C GLY A 344 -2.87 0.00 -5.89
N PHE A 345 -1.90 0.03 -4.99
CA PHE A 345 -1.87 -0.88 -3.83
C PHE A 345 -2.90 -0.57 -2.71
N ASN A 346 -3.76 0.45 -2.88
CA ASN A 346 -4.90 0.77 -1.99
C ASN A 346 -4.52 0.85 -0.50
N GLY A 347 -3.36 1.46 -0.21
CA GLY A 347 -2.78 1.57 1.15
C GLY A 347 -2.00 0.33 1.64
N TYR A 348 -2.34 -0.86 1.15
CA TYR A 348 -1.77 -2.13 1.57
C TYR A 348 -0.66 -2.62 0.62
N GLY A 349 0.43 -1.84 0.54
CA GLY A 349 1.60 -2.17 -0.27
C GLY A 349 2.59 -3.13 0.41
N MET A 350 2.78 -3.02 1.73
CA MET A 350 3.83 -3.78 2.44
C MET A 350 3.65 -5.30 2.37
N ASP A 351 2.41 -5.77 2.43
CA ASP A 351 2.04 -7.18 2.35
C ASP A 351 1.85 -7.69 0.91
N LYS A 352 2.27 -6.92 -0.13
CA LYS A 352 2.05 -7.29 -1.54
C LYS A 352 3.22 -6.98 -2.48
N CYS A 353 3.85 -5.82 -2.36
CA CYS A 353 4.76 -5.31 -3.40
C CYS A 353 5.97 -6.20 -3.69
N TRP A 354 6.47 -6.96 -2.70
CA TRP A 354 7.66 -7.80 -2.85
C TRP A 354 7.40 -8.99 -3.79
N LEU A 355 6.41 -9.81 -3.47
CA LEU A 355 6.01 -10.93 -4.34
C LEU A 355 5.29 -10.45 -5.61
N THR A 356 4.70 -9.25 -5.64
CA THR A 356 4.24 -8.64 -6.89
C THR A 356 5.42 -8.38 -7.83
N GLY A 357 6.58 -7.93 -7.31
CA GLY A 357 7.80 -7.79 -8.09
C GLY A 357 8.34 -9.12 -8.63
N GLU A 358 8.35 -10.18 -7.79
CA GLU A 358 8.76 -11.53 -8.22
C GLU A 358 7.80 -12.10 -9.28
N ALA A 359 6.48 -11.92 -9.12
CA ALA A 359 5.47 -12.36 -10.09
C ALA A 359 5.55 -11.60 -11.42
N LEU A 360 5.69 -10.27 -11.38
CA LEU A 360 5.79 -9.44 -12.58
C LEU A 360 7.03 -9.81 -13.40
N ALA A 361 8.18 -9.98 -12.72
CA ALA A 361 9.40 -10.43 -13.37
C ALA A 361 9.22 -11.82 -14.02
N LYS A 362 8.59 -12.78 -13.34
CA LYS A 362 8.29 -14.12 -13.87
C LYS A 362 7.41 -14.07 -15.12
N MET A 363 6.32 -13.30 -15.08
CA MET A 363 5.43 -13.12 -16.25
C MET A 363 6.16 -12.49 -17.44
N MET A 364 7.11 -11.58 -17.22
CA MET A 364 7.95 -11.00 -18.29
C MET A 364 8.89 -12.00 -18.97
N PHE A 365 9.16 -13.16 -18.35
CA PHE A 365 9.90 -14.28 -18.96
C PHE A 365 8.99 -15.42 -19.46
N GLY A 366 7.66 -15.23 -19.42
CA GLY A 366 6.69 -16.26 -19.80
C GLY A 366 6.56 -17.41 -18.80
N GLU A 367 7.04 -17.23 -17.55
CA GLU A 367 6.74 -18.17 -16.47
C GLU A 367 5.29 -17.96 -16.00
N ASP A 368 4.51 -19.04 -15.89
CA ASP A 368 3.20 -19.01 -15.24
C ASP A 368 3.35 -18.76 -13.73
N VAL A 369 2.36 -18.08 -13.16
CA VAL A 369 2.25 -17.71 -11.74
C VAL A 369 0.83 -17.87 -11.21
N SER A 370 -0.10 -18.41 -12.02
CA SER A 370 -1.55 -18.44 -11.73
C SER A 370 -1.96 -19.31 -10.54
N ASP A 371 -1.06 -20.19 -10.10
CA ASP A 371 -1.16 -21.09 -8.95
C ASP A 371 -0.93 -20.37 -7.60
N TRP A 372 -0.11 -19.31 -7.56
CA TRP A 372 0.22 -18.57 -6.32
C TRP A 372 -0.01 -17.05 -6.37
N PHE A 373 -0.07 -16.44 -7.57
CA PHE A 373 -0.33 -15.01 -7.75
C PHE A 373 -1.83 -14.71 -7.95
N PRO A 374 -2.43 -13.76 -7.20
CA PRO A 374 -3.86 -13.48 -7.30
C PRO A 374 -4.28 -13.00 -8.69
N GLN A 375 -5.12 -13.78 -9.38
CA GLN A 375 -5.52 -13.48 -10.75
C GLN A 375 -6.38 -12.21 -10.84
N ALA A 376 -7.07 -11.85 -9.76
CA ALA A 376 -7.80 -10.58 -9.64
C ALA A 376 -6.88 -9.33 -9.61
N TYR A 377 -5.57 -9.47 -9.44
CA TYR A 377 -4.61 -8.35 -9.56
C TYR A 377 -4.13 -8.12 -10.99
N ILE A 378 -4.29 -9.10 -11.88
CA ILE A 378 -3.91 -8.99 -13.28
C ILE A 378 -4.72 -7.86 -13.94
N VAL A 379 -4.07 -7.08 -14.80
CA VAL A 379 -4.74 -6.12 -15.67
C VAL A 379 -5.29 -6.84 -16.90
N THR A 380 -6.57 -6.62 -17.20
CA THR A 380 -7.23 -7.09 -18.41
C THR A 380 -8.09 -5.96 -18.98
N GLU A 381 -8.38 -6.00 -20.28
CA GLU A 381 -9.26 -5.01 -20.90
C GLU A 381 -10.65 -5.00 -20.27
N GLU A 382 -11.21 -6.17 -19.95
CA GLU A 382 -12.48 -6.28 -19.23
C GLU A 382 -12.43 -5.56 -17.88
N ARG A 383 -11.35 -5.74 -17.11
CA ARG A 383 -11.18 -5.07 -15.82
C ARG A 383 -11.06 -3.55 -16.00
N LEU A 384 -10.34 -3.09 -17.02
CA LEU A 384 -10.18 -1.67 -17.39
C LEU A 384 -11.47 -1.00 -17.91
N GLN A 385 -12.39 -1.78 -18.45
CA GLN A 385 -13.69 -1.33 -18.98
C GLN A 385 -14.83 -1.40 -17.95
N LYS A 386 -14.86 -2.42 -17.07
CA LYS A 386 -16.01 -2.72 -16.20
C LYS A 386 -15.78 -2.51 -14.69
N GLY A 387 -14.53 -2.68 -14.24
CA GLY A 387 -14.14 -2.59 -12.83
C GLY A 387 -13.42 -1.28 -12.48
N LEU A 388 -12.53 -0.84 -13.36
CA LEU A 388 -11.66 0.33 -13.19
C LEU A 388 -12.18 1.52 -13.99
N THR A 389 -13.31 2.10 -13.56
CA THR A 389 -13.89 3.33 -14.17
C THR A 389 -14.06 4.43 -13.13
N SER A 390 -14.11 5.68 -13.59
CA SER A 390 -14.38 6.84 -12.74
C SER A 390 -15.73 6.72 -12.02
N ASP A 391 -16.75 6.15 -12.69
CA ASP A 391 -18.11 5.98 -12.15
C ASP A 391 -18.14 4.95 -11.02
N ARG A 392 -17.29 3.92 -11.09
CA ARG A 392 -17.06 2.97 -9.97
C ARG A 392 -16.41 3.68 -8.77
N THR A 393 -15.42 4.54 -9.00
CA THR A 393 -14.81 5.39 -7.97
C THR A 393 -15.83 6.35 -7.35
N LEU A 394 -16.66 7.01 -8.17
CA LEU A 394 -17.73 7.88 -7.71
C LEU A 394 -18.80 7.11 -6.91
N LEU A 395 -19.17 5.90 -7.35
CA LEU A 395 -20.11 5.03 -6.64
C LEU A 395 -19.60 4.65 -5.24
N LYS A 396 -18.31 4.30 -5.11
CA LYS A 396 -17.67 4.03 -3.81
C LYS A 396 -17.88 5.19 -2.84
N PHE A 397 -17.55 6.43 -3.23
CA PHE A 397 -17.73 7.60 -2.37
C PHE A 397 -19.21 7.97 -2.15
N ALA A 398 -20.05 7.90 -3.20
CA ALA A 398 -21.48 8.18 -3.10
C ALA A 398 -22.23 7.21 -2.17
N GLN A 399 -21.80 5.95 -2.09
CA GLN A 399 -22.34 4.96 -1.14
C GLN A 399 -21.91 5.20 0.31
N ILE A 400 -20.71 5.76 0.54
CA ILE A 400 -20.28 6.21 1.87
C ILE A 400 -21.09 7.45 2.28
N ALA A 401 -21.30 8.39 1.35
CA ALA A 401 -22.04 9.63 1.60
C ALA A 401 -23.55 9.42 1.80
N LYS A 402 -24.14 8.41 1.14
CA LYS A 402 -25.57 8.08 1.23
C LYS A 402 -25.76 6.55 1.35
N PRO A 403 -25.48 5.95 2.52
CA PRO A 403 -25.60 4.51 2.73
C PRO A 403 -27.00 3.97 2.35
N GLY A 404 -27.04 3.02 1.43
CA GLY A 404 -28.28 2.43 0.90
C GLY A 404 -29.04 3.29 -0.12
N GLY A 405 -28.66 4.55 -0.36
CA GLY A 405 -29.36 5.47 -1.25
C GLY A 405 -28.95 5.41 -2.73
N VAL A 406 -27.75 4.90 -3.04
CA VAL A 406 -27.15 4.98 -4.39
C VAL A 406 -26.92 3.59 -5.00
N LYS A 407 -27.57 3.35 -6.14
CA LYS A 407 -27.34 2.19 -7.02
C LYS A 407 -26.46 2.60 -8.21
N SER A 408 -25.75 1.64 -8.79
CA SER A 408 -24.89 1.83 -9.98
C SER A 408 -25.62 2.31 -11.24
N GLU A 409 -26.96 2.19 -11.28
CA GLU A 409 -27.82 2.61 -12.39
C GLU A 409 -28.23 4.10 -12.30
N LYS A 410 -27.67 4.87 -11.35
CA LYS A 410 -28.08 6.24 -11.01
C LYS A 410 -26.89 7.18 -10.75
N LEU A 411 -25.82 7.03 -11.53
CA LEU A 411 -24.69 7.96 -11.63
C LEU A 411 -24.54 8.40 -13.09
#